data_AF-A0AAD9QPE6-F1
#
_entry.id   AF-A0AAD9QPE6-F1
#
_cell.length_a   1.000
_cell.length_b   1.000
_cell.length_c   1.000
_cell.angle_alpha   90.00
_cell.angle_beta   90.00
_cell.angle_gamma   90.00
#
_symmetry.space_group_name_H-M   'P 1'
#
loop_
_entity.id
_entity.type
_entity.pdbx_description
1 polymer ?
#
loop_
_entity_poly.entity_id
_entity_poly.type
_entity_poly.pdbx_seq_one_letter_code
_entity_poly.pdbx_strand_id
1 'polypeptide(L)' 'MASDTKYTRNGVIYTRGCIEAVKKWFKDNMFVIGGVAVGIALLQIIGICFANSLITDIKLQLARWHRPEYNSYYN' A
#
# COMPACT_ATOMS: atom_id res chain seq x y z
N MET A 1 12.84 -28.34 8.17
CA MET A 1 11.60 -27.94 7.46
C MET A 1 11.87 -27.93 5.95
N ALA A 2 10.97 -28.52 5.16
CA ALA A 2 11.23 -29.12 3.83
C ALA A 2 10.61 -28.37 2.63
N SER A 3 11.15 -28.67 1.43
CA SER A 3 10.58 -28.67 0.04
C SER A 3 11.49 -27.97 -1.00
N ASP A 4 11.99 -28.57 -2.10
CA ASP A 4 12.01 -29.93 -2.65
C ASP A 4 13.31 -30.09 -3.50
N THR A 5 14.04 -31.20 -3.38
CA THR A 5 15.11 -31.56 -4.33
C THR A 5 14.91 -33.00 -4.74
N LYS A 6 14.29 -33.21 -5.91
CA LYS A 6 14.18 -34.54 -6.53
C LYS A 6 15.50 -34.87 -7.20
N TYR A 7 16.27 -35.82 -6.64
CA TYR A 7 17.46 -36.38 -7.27
C TYR A 7 17.03 -37.51 -8.22
N THR A 8 17.10 -37.27 -9.54
CA THR A 8 16.91 -38.32 -10.57
C THR A 8 18.25 -38.65 -11.22
N ARG A 9 18.50 -39.96 -11.34
CA ARG A 9 19.83 -40.59 -11.31
C ARG A 9 20.74 -40.40 -12.54
N ASN A 10 20.38 -39.68 -13.61
CA ASN A 10 21.24 -39.46 -14.79
C ASN A 10 20.75 -38.28 -15.67
N GLY A 11 20.98 -37.04 -15.23
CA GLY A 11 20.72 -35.84 -16.03
C GLY A 11 20.23 -34.68 -15.17
N VAL A 12 20.85 -33.50 -15.33
CA VAL A 12 20.46 -32.27 -14.62
C VAL A 12 19.11 -31.80 -15.17
N ILE A 13 18.01 -32.14 -14.48
CA ILE A 13 16.66 -31.74 -14.87
C ILE A 13 16.39 -30.33 -14.34
N TYR A 14 16.32 -29.34 -15.25
CA TYR A 14 15.98 -27.95 -14.94
C TYR A 14 14.46 -27.72 -14.86
N THR A 15 13.73 -28.50 -14.08
CA THR A 15 12.31 -28.20 -13.81
C THR A 15 12.22 -27.08 -12.77
N ARG A 16 12.45 -25.84 -13.20
CA ARG A 16 12.17 -24.67 -12.35
C ARG A 16 10.66 -24.45 -12.33
N GLY A 17 10.01 -24.79 -11.23
CA GLY A 17 8.62 -24.41 -11.01
C GLY A 17 8.47 -22.88 -10.91
N CYS A 18 7.33 -22.35 -11.31
CA CYS A 18 6.98 -20.93 -11.13
C CYS A 18 7.08 -20.52 -9.64
N ILE A 19 6.66 -21.39 -8.73
CA ILE A 19 6.82 -21.22 -7.28
C ILE A 19 8.28 -21.18 -6.86
N GLU A 20 9.17 -22.04 -7.40
CA GLU A 20 10.61 -22.01 -7.12
C GLU A 20 11.25 -20.69 -7.56
N ALA A 21 10.84 -20.18 -8.73
CA ALA A 21 11.34 -18.91 -9.26
C ALA A 21 10.92 -17.73 -8.39
N VAL A 22 9.64 -17.69 -7.97
CA VAL A 22 9.13 -16.67 -7.05
C VAL A 22 9.81 -16.78 -5.68
N LYS A 23 10.03 -17.98 -5.16
CA LYS A 23 10.72 -18.21 -3.88
C LYS A 23 12.16 -17.69 -3.91
N LYS A 24 12.87 -17.89 -5.02
CA LYS A 24 14.24 -17.38 -5.20
C LYS A 24 14.26 -15.86 -5.34
N TRP A 25 13.39 -15.32 -6.18
CA TRP A 25 13.24 -13.87 -6.33
C TRP A 25 12.85 -13.19 -5.00
N PHE A 26 11.94 -13.81 -4.23
CA PHE A 26 11.50 -13.31 -2.94
C PHE A 26 12.62 -13.33 -1.90
N LYS A 27 13.43 -14.39 -1.84
CA LYS A 27 14.61 -14.44 -0.95
C LYS A 27 15.62 -13.34 -1.27
N ASP A 28 15.88 -13.11 -2.55
CA ASP A 28 16.88 -12.14 -2.99
C ASP A 28 16.39 -10.68 -2.86
N ASN A 29 15.07 -10.45 -2.86
CA ASN A 29 14.44 -9.12 -2.84
C ASN A 29 13.55 -8.87 -1.60
N MET A 30 13.68 -9.68 -0.55
CA MET A 30 12.76 -9.66 0.60
C MET A 30 12.69 -8.28 1.27
N PHE A 31 13.83 -7.58 1.37
CA PHE A 31 13.90 -6.24 1.95
C PHE A 31 13.17 -5.19 1.11
N VAL A 32 13.30 -5.26 -0.22
CA VAL A 32 12.65 -4.35 -1.15
C VAL A 32 11.12 -4.54 -1.10
N ILE A 33 10.68 -5.80 -1.14
CA ILE A 33 9.25 -6.14 -1.07
C ILE A 33 8.65 -5.67 0.27
N GLY A 34 9.37 -5.88 1.38
CA GLY A 34 8.97 -5.39 2.69
C GLY A 34 8.88 -3.86 2.74
N GLY A 35 9.87 -3.15 2.19
CA GLY A 35 9.89 -1.70 2.12
C GLY A 35 8.72 -1.13 1.30
N VAL A 36 8.40 -1.74 0.15
CA VAL A 36 7.26 -1.35 -0.68
C VAL A 36 5.95 -1.58 0.06
N ALA A 37 5.77 -2.73 0.73
CA ALA A 37 4.56 -3.02 1.48
C ALA A 37 4.33 -2.00 2.63
N VAL A 38 5.38 -1.68 3.38
CA VAL A 38 5.33 -0.67 4.43
C VAL A 38 5.07 0.72 3.85
N GLY A 39 5.73 1.08 2.74
CA GLY A 39 5.53 2.34 2.04
C GLY A 39 4.08 2.53 1.59
N ILE A 40 3.47 1.50 1.00
CA ILE A 40 2.05 1.52 0.60
C ILE A 40 1.14 1.67 1.82
N ALA A 41 1.41 0.95 2.91
CA ALA A 41 0.62 1.06 4.14
C ALA A 41 0.66 2.49 4.72
N LEU A 42 1.85 3.10 4.77
CA LEU A 42 2.02 4.48 5.22
C LEU A 42 1.34 5.48 4.30
N LEU A 43 1.48 5.33 2.97
CA LEU A 43 0.80 6.18 1.99
C LEU A 43 -0.71 6.13 2.13
N GLN A 44 -1.28 4.94 2.38
CA GLN A 44 -2.72 4.80 2.63
C GLN A 44 -3.15 5.51 3.91
N ILE A 45 -2.41 5.35 5.02
CA ILE A 45 -2.71 6.04 6.28
C ILE A 45 -2.67 7.56 6.09
N ILE A 46 -1.64 8.08 5.42
CA ILE A 46 -1.51 9.51 5.10
C ILE A 46 -2.69 9.98 4.24
N GLY A 47 -3.08 9.20 3.23
CA GLY A 47 -4.22 9.52 2.37
C GLY A 47 -5.54 9.63 3.15
N ILE A 48 -5.79 8.71 4.08
CA ILE A 48 -6.99 8.75 4.95
C ILE A 48 -6.95 9.98 5.87
N CYS A 49 -5.81 10.26 6.50
CA CYS A 49 -5.64 11.44 7.35
C CYS A 49 -5.87 12.73 6.57
N PHE A 50 -5.30 12.85 5.38
CA PHE A 50 -5.43 14.03 4.53
C PHE A 50 -6.89 14.25 4.09
N ALA A 51 -7.59 13.18 3.69
CA ALA A 51 -9.01 13.25 3.35
C ALA A 51 -9.85 13.77 4.53
N ASN A 52 -9.56 13.28 5.74
CA ASN A 52 -10.28 13.71 6.95
C ASN A 52 -9.98 15.17 7.32
N SER A 53 -8.74 15.62 7.17
CA SER A 53 -8.36 17.02 7.34
C SER A 53 -9.08 17.93 6.33
N LEU A 54 -9.14 17.53 5.06
CA LEU A 54 -9.83 18.30 4.02
C LEU A 54 -11.34 18.40 4.26
N ILE A 55 -11.97 17.30 4.69
CA ILE A 55 -13.40 17.30 5.04
C ILE A 55 -13.67 18.27 6.19
N THR A 56 -12.80 18.30 7.19
CA THR A 56 -12.90 19.23 8.31
C THR A 56 -12.81 20.67 7.82
N ASP A 57 -11.86 20.97 6.93
CA ASP A 57 -11.72 22.30 6.35
C ASP A 57 -12.98 22.72 5.58
N ILE A 58 -13.53 21.86 4.73
CA ILE A 58 -14.78 22.13 3.99
C ILE A 58 -15.92 22.43 4.96
N LYS A 59 -16.09 21.63 6.03
CA LYS A 59 -17.12 21.85 7.05
C LYS A 59 -16.93 23.19 7.75
N LEU A 60 -15.68 23.59 8.05
CA LEU A 60 -15.38 24.89 8.62
C LEU A 60 -15.74 26.02 7.67
N GLN A 61 -15.48 25.88 6.36
CA GLN A 61 -15.88 26.90 5.38
C GLN A 61 -17.41 27.03 5.30
N LEU A 62 -18.12 25.91 5.30
CA LEU A 62 -19.58 25.89 5.28
C LEU A 62 -20.18 26.49 6.56
N ALA A 63 -19.56 26.27 7.71
CA ALA A 63 -19.96 26.90 8.96
C ALA A 63 -19.75 28.42 8.95
N ARG A 64 -18.71 28.91 8.25
CA ARG A 64 -18.53 30.36 8.03
C ARG A 64 -19.68 30.95 7.22
N TRP A 65 -20.15 30.24 6.19
CA TRP A 65 -21.27 30.69 5.36
C TRP A 65 -22.60 30.69 6.13
N HIS A 66 -22.79 29.78 7.07
CA HIS A 66 -23.99 29.80 7.93
C HIS A 66 -23.97 30.88 9.02
N ARG A 67 -22.89 31.67 9.17
CA ARG A 67 -22.90 32.78 10.13
C ARG A 67 -23.86 33.88 9.66
N PRO A 68 -24.69 34.43 10.56
CA PRO A 68 -25.65 35.50 10.22
C PRO A 68 -24.96 36.77 9.70
N GLU A 69 -23.70 37.01 10.09
CA GLU A 69 -22.85 38.09 9.56
C GLU A 69 -22.58 37.94 8.05
N TYR A 70 -22.27 36.73 7.57
CA TYR A 70 -22.08 36.48 6.14
C TYR A 70 -23.40 36.58 5.38
N ASN A 71 -24.50 36.09 5.98
CA ASN A 71 -25.87 36.22 5.43
C ASN A 71 -26.34 37.66 5.18
N SER A 72 -25.77 38.63 5.88
CA SER A 72 -26.07 40.05 5.67
C SER A 72 -25.20 40.72 4.59
N TYR A 73 -24.16 40.05 4.08
CA TYR A 73 -23.25 40.62 3.05
C TYR A 73 -23.64 40.19 1.63
N TYR A 74 -24.37 39.08 1.49
CA TYR A 74 -24.86 38.56 0.20
C TYR A 74 -26.35 38.81 -0.07
N ASN A 75 -27.10 39.25 0.93
CA ASN A 75 -28.45 39.82 0.76
C ASN A 75 -28.36 41.34 0.82
#